data_AF-A0A2V8NER4-F1
#
_entry.id   AF-A0A2V8NER4-F1
#
_cell.length_a   1.000
_cell.length_b   1.000
_cell.length_c   1.000
_cell.angle_alpha   90.00
_cell.angle_beta   90.00
_cell.angle_gamma   90.00
#
_symmetry.space_group_name_H-M   'P 1'
#
loop_
_entity.id
_entity.type
_entity.pdbx_description
1 polymer ?
#
loop_
_entity_poly.entity_id
_entity_poly.type
_entity_poly.pdbx_seq_one_letter_code
_entity_poly.pdbx_strand_id
1 'polypeptide(L)'
;MGKVEFGNGFVQYFSNLKTRSAAPPNFGGDTVLPGRFTNQVVVDGSGNIVLQNPEPGRTGNTALNLPGVKGPGTLGLDMALSKKVRINEKLMFNLRGDAINILNKPQWDIPNTNINSAMFGRITTAKGSRTILLNARIDF
;
A
#
# COMPACT_ATOMS: atom_id res chain seq x y z
N MET A 1 2.15 8.82 -15.16
CA MET A 1 1.61 8.58 -13.81
C MET A 1 0.69 7.37 -13.91
N GLY A 2 1.00 6.26 -13.22
CA GLY A 2 0.21 5.03 -13.31
C GLY A 2 -1.25 5.28 -12.93
N LYS A 3 -2.19 4.83 -13.76
CA LYS A 3 -3.62 4.91 -13.45
C LYS A 3 -3.90 3.90 -12.35
N VAL A 4 -4.19 4.42 -11.17
CA VAL A 4 -4.58 3.65 -10.00
C VAL A 4 -6.07 3.35 -10.11
N GLU A 5 -6.43 2.07 -10.16
CA GLU A 5 -7.83 1.63 -10.26
C GLU A 5 -8.33 1.14 -8.89
N PHE A 6 -9.45 1.71 -8.44
CA PHE A 6 -10.06 1.35 -7.16
C PHE A 6 -11.01 0.16 -7.37
N GLY A 7 -10.65 -0.99 -6.78
CA GLY A 7 -11.48 -2.20 -6.75
C GLY A 7 -12.19 -2.39 -5.42
N ASN A 8 -12.95 -3.48 -5.29
CA ASN A 8 -13.70 -3.80 -4.08
C ASN A 8 -12.76 -4.25 -2.94
N GLY A 9 -12.25 -3.29 -2.15
CA GLY A 9 -11.38 -3.55 -0.99
C GLY A 9 -9.88 -3.59 -1.27
N PHE A 10 -9.46 -3.31 -2.50
CA PHE A 10 -8.05 -3.15 -2.87
C PHE A 10 -7.89 -2.12 -3.97
N VAL A 11 -6.68 -1.58 -4.07
CA VAL A 11 -6.31 -0.65 -5.13
C VAL A 11 -5.32 -1.32 -6.06
N GLN A 12 -5.66 -1.44 -7.34
CA GLN A 12 -4.80 -2.02 -8.36
C GLN A 12 -3.90 -0.92 -8.94
N TYR A 13 -2.60 -1.06 -8.76
CA TYR A 13 -1.59 -0.13 -9.24
C TYR A 13 -1.25 -0.34 -10.73
N PHE A 14 -1.21 -1.60 -11.16
CA PHE A 14 -1.01 -1.97 -12.57
C PHE A 14 -2.28 -2.60 -13.11
N SER A 15 -3.10 -1.85 -13.84
CA SER A 15 -4.37 -2.38 -14.38
C SER A 15 -4.18 -3.41 -15.49
N ASN A 16 -3.04 -3.37 -16.19
CA ASN A 16 -2.72 -4.25 -17.30
C ASN A 16 -1.77 -5.40 -16.94
N LEU A 17 -1.35 -5.54 -15.68
CA LEU A 17 -0.44 -6.59 -15.24
C LEU A 17 -1.15 -7.58 -14.30
N LYS A 18 -0.87 -8.87 -14.49
CA LYS A 18 -1.38 -9.96 -13.66
C LYS A 18 -0.30 -11.02 -13.45
N THR A 19 -0.39 -11.80 -12.38
CA THR A 19 0.51 -12.95 -12.23
C THR A 19 -0.07 -14.21 -12.84
N ARG A 20 0.83 -15.09 -13.28
CA ARG A 20 0.54 -16.44 -13.77
C ARG A 20 1.62 -17.37 -13.26
N SER A 21 1.33 -18.65 -13.07
CA SER A 21 2.37 -19.64 -12.79
C SER A 21 3.46 -19.62 -13.88
N ALA A 22 4.72 -19.65 -13.46
CA ALA A 22 5.84 -19.75 -14.39
C ALA A 22 5.86 -21.14 -15.07
N ALA A 23 6.46 -21.23 -16.25
CA ALA A 23 6.73 -22.53 -16.84
C ALA A 23 7.76 -23.27 -15.95
N PRO A 24 7.55 -24.55 -15.64
CA PRO A 24 8.52 -25.32 -14.87
C PRO A 24 9.84 -25.42 -15.64
N PRO A 25 11.00 -25.15 -15.01
CA PRO A 25 12.30 -25.41 -15.62
C PRO A 25 12.52 -26.91 -15.81
N ASN A 26 13.56 -27.28 -16.58
CA ASN A 26 13.98 -28.66 -16.66
C ASN A 26 14.58 -29.10 -15.31
N PHE A 27 13.85 -29.94 -14.57
CA PHE A 27 14.29 -30.50 -13.28
C PHE A 27 15.18 -31.74 -13.42
N GLY A 28 15.71 -32.02 -14.62
CA GLY A 28 16.63 -33.15 -14.84
C GLY A 28 16.00 -34.53 -14.66
N GLY A 29 14.68 -34.65 -14.84
CA GLY A 29 13.93 -35.90 -14.69
C GLY A 29 13.41 -36.19 -13.27
N ASP A 30 13.65 -35.30 -12.30
CA ASP A 30 13.08 -35.41 -10.96
C ASP A 30 11.54 -35.23 -11.00
N THR A 31 10.80 -36.21 -10.47
CA THR A 31 9.33 -36.24 -10.48
C THR A 31 8.68 -35.50 -9.31
N VAL A 32 9.44 -35.13 -8.29
CA VAL A 32 8.95 -34.46 -7.07
C VAL A 32 9.05 -32.95 -7.17
N LEU A 33 10.16 -32.44 -7.75
CA LEU A 33 10.42 -31.01 -7.86
C LEU A 33 9.35 -30.20 -8.63
N PRO A 34 8.72 -30.70 -9.72
CA PRO A 34 7.63 -29.99 -10.39
C PRO A 34 6.47 -29.64 -9.46
N GLY A 35 6.11 -30.54 -8.53
CA GLY A 35 5.03 -30.33 -7.57
C GLY A 35 5.36 -29.31 -6.47
N ARG A 36 6.63 -28.93 -6.33
CA ARG A 36 7.09 -27.92 -5.35
C ARG A 36 7.41 -26.57 -5.98
N PHE A 37 7.33 -26.47 -7.31
CA PHE A 37 7.58 -25.24 -8.04
C PHE A 37 6.39 -24.28 -7.92
N THR A 38 6.62 -23.17 -7.25
CA THR A 38 5.57 -22.17 -6.92
C THR A 38 5.85 -20.80 -7.52
N ASN A 39 6.91 -20.67 -8.33
CA ASN A 39 7.26 -19.39 -8.92
C ASN A 39 6.17 -18.90 -9.87
N GLN A 40 5.94 -17.60 -9.82
CA GLN A 40 5.03 -16.91 -10.73
C GLN A 40 5.82 -15.98 -11.66
N VAL A 41 5.16 -15.59 -12.75
CA VAL A 41 5.59 -14.55 -13.68
C VAL A 41 4.53 -13.47 -13.74
N VAL A 42 4.94 -12.22 -13.95
CA VAL A 42 4.03 -11.12 -14.25
C VAL A 42 3.88 -11.02 -15.76
N VAL A 43 2.64 -11.04 -16.23
CA VAL A 43 2.28 -10.91 -17.64
C VAL A 43 1.46 -9.66 -17.90
N ASP A 44 1.57 -9.11 -19.10
CA ASP A 44 0.72 -8.01 -19.56
C ASP A 44 -0.69 -8.51 -19.97
N GLY A 45 -1.55 -7.57 -20.41
CA GLY A 45 -2.89 -7.88 -20.91
C GLY A 45 -2.90 -8.79 -22.14
N SER A 46 -1.81 -8.81 -22.91
CA SER A 46 -1.60 -9.66 -24.08
C SER A 46 -1.00 -11.04 -23.72
N GLY A 47 -0.59 -11.24 -22.46
CA GLY A 47 0.00 -12.49 -21.97
C GLY A 47 1.52 -12.59 -22.14
N ASN A 48 2.20 -11.52 -22.56
CA ASN A 48 3.67 -11.49 -22.64
C ASN A 48 4.27 -11.39 -21.24
N ILE A 49 5.38 -12.09 -21.02
CA ILE A 49 6.09 -12.06 -19.73
C ILE A 49 6.83 -10.73 -19.62
N VAL A 50 6.47 -9.94 -18.61
CA VAL A 50 7.09 -8.64 -18.31
C VAL A 50 8.11 -8.80 -17.18
N LEU A 51 7.80 -9.59 -16.16
CA LEU A 51 8.71 -9.89 -15.05
C LEU A 51 8.74 -11.38 -14.76
N GLN A 52 9.94 -11.93 -14.59
CA GLN A 52 10.14 -13.32 -14.23
C GLN A 52 11.38 -13.49 -13.35
N ASN A 53 11.34 -14.53 -12.49
CA ASN A 53 12.52 -14.99 -11.80
C ASN A 53 13.51 -15.60 -12.82
N PRO A 54 14.83 -15.47 -12.61
CA PRO A 54 15.81 -16.09 -13.48
C PRO A 54 15.62 -17.61 -13.55
N GLU A 55 15.70 -18.15 -14.76
CA GLU A 55 15.92 -19.57 -14.98
C GLU A 55 17.38 -19.92 -14.66
N PRO A 56 17.70 -21.19 -14.34
CA PRO A 56 19.08 -21.62 -14.19
C PRO A 56 19.94 -21.19 -15.40
N GLY A 57 21.02 -20.45 -15.14
CA GLY A 57 21.92 -19.94 -16.18
C GLY A 57 21.48 -18.65 -16.87
N ARG A 58 20.40 -17.99 -16.41
CA ARG A 58 19.94 -16.70 -16.93
C ARG A 58 19.84 -15.65 -15.82
N THR A 59 19.98 -14.37 -16.18
CA THR A 59 19.73 -13.26 -15.27
C THR A 59 18.24 -12.89 -15.30
N GLY A 60 17.67 -12.58 -14.12
CA GLY A 60 16.30 -12.10 -14.02
C GLY A 60 16.18 -10.69 -14.59
N ASN A 61 15.00 -10.31 -15.04
CA ASN A 61 14.75 -8.99 -15.62
C ASN A 61 14.13 -7.99 -14.63
N THR A 62 14.03 -8.36 -13.35
CA THR A 62 13.43 -7.54 -12.31
C THR A 62 14.50 -6.66 -11.68
N ALA A 63 14.32 -5.35 -11.76
CA ALA A 63 15.18 -4.41 -11.04
C ALA A 63 14.96 -4.54 -9.53
N LEU A 64 16.05 -4.43 -8.75
CA LEU A 64 16.04 -4.59 -7.29
C LEU A 64 14.97 -3.74 -6.58
N ASN A 65 14.65 -2.55 -7.12
CA ASN A 65 13.68 -1.61 -6.55
C ASN A 65 12.61 -1.14 -7.56
N LEU A 66 12.35 -1.87 -8.66
CA LEU A 66 11.44 -1.50 -9.76
C LEU A 66 11.35 0.04 -9.98
N PRO A 67 12.42 0.69 -10.49
CA PRO A 67 12.48 2.14 -10.63
C PRO A 67 11.31 2.62 -11.51
N GLY A 68 10.35 3.31 -10.91
CA GLY A 68 9.10 3.72 -11.57
C GLY A 68 7.84 3.37 -10.78
N VAL A 69 7.92 2.43 -9.83
CA VAL A 69 6.82 2.14 -8.90
C VAL A 69 6.85 3.15 -7.77
N LYS A 70 5.93 4.12 -7.83
CA LYS A 70 5.69 5.10 -6.77
C LYS A 70 4.31 4.88 -6.19
N GLY A 71 4.20 4.80 -4.87
CA GLY A 71 2.91 4.68 -4.19
C GLY A 71 1.94 5.81 -4.56
N PRO A 72 0.64 5.62 -4.32
CA PRO A 72 -0.35 6.68 -4.55
C PRO A 72 -0.02 7.93 -3.72
N GLY A 73 -0.39 9.10 -4.22
CA GLY A 73 -0.26 10.32 -3.45
C GLY A 73 -1.15 10.28 -2.21
N THR A 74 -0.61 10.69 -1.06
CA THR A 74 -1.36 10.85 0.18
C THR A 74 -1.85 12.28 0.32
N LEU A 75 -3.04 12.46 0.90
CA LEU A 75 -3.57 13.77 1.29
C LEU A 75 -4.15 13.61 2.68
N GLY A 76 -3.59 14.32 3.64
CA GLY A 76 -4.09 14.42 5.00
C GLY A 76 -4.37 15.88 5.34
N LEU A 77 -5.37 16.11 6.17
CA LEU A 77 -5.66 17.41 6.76
C LEU A 77 -5.83 17.23 8.26
N ASP A 78 -4.97 17.92 9.01
CA ASP A 78 -4.98 17.90 10.47
C ASP A 78 -5.40 19.28 10.98
N MET A 79 -6.17 19.30 12.07
CA MET A 79 -6.71 20.53 12.64
C MET A 79 -6.58 20.53 14.15
N ALA A 80 -6.22 21.68 14.71
CA ALA A 80 -6.22 21.92 16.14
C ALA A 80 -6.99 23.22 16.44
N LEU A 81 -7.91 23.16 17.38
CA LEU A 81 -8.67 24.32 17.85
C LEU A 81 -8.55 24.39 19.37
N SER A 82 -8.26 25.58 19.89
CA SER A 82 -8.26 25.82 21.33
C SER A 82 -8.98 27.12 21.67
N LYS A 83 -9.75 27.11 22.76
CA LYS A 83 -10.44 28.28 23.27
C LYS A 83 -10.27 28.38 24.77
N LYS A 84 -9.85 29.55 25.20
CA LYS A 84 -9.78 29.93 26.62
C LYS A 84 -11.01 30.77 26.95
N VAL A 85 -11.71 30.39 28.01
CA VAL A 85 -12.88 31.10 28.52
C VAL A 85 -12.58 31.50 29.95
N ARG A 86 -12.58 32.81 30.23
CA ARG A 86 -12.53 33.31 31.60
C ARG A 86 -13.90 33.11 32.22
N ILE A 87 -13.96 32.35 33.30
CA ILE A 87 -15.21 32.14 34.03
C ILE A 87 -15.37 33.28 35.04
N ASN A 88 -14.38 33.49 35.93
CA ASN A 88 -14.30 34.58 36.92
C ASN A 88 -12.86 35.14 37.00
N GLU A 89 -12.56 36.16 37.83
CA GLU A 89 -11.20 36.76 37.89
C GLU A 89 -10.10 35.78 38.31
N LYS A 90 -10.46 34.69 39.00
CA LYS A 90 -9.53 33.65 39.46
C LYS A 90 -9.63 32.34 38.68
N LEU A 91 -10.64 32.17 37.80
CA LEU A 91 -10.92 30.87 37.18
C LEU A 91 -10.88 30.96 35.65
N MET A 92 -9.98 30.20 35.03
CA MET A 92 -9.85 30.10 33.59
C MET A 92 -10.09 28.67 33.11
N PHE A 93 -10.94 28.51 32.10
CA PHE A 93 -11.23 27.23 31.47
C PHE A 93 -10.62 27.18 30.08
N ASN A 94 -9.81 26.15 29.81
CA ASN A 94 -9.22 25.91 28.51
C ASN A 94 -9.84 24.65 27.91
N LEU A 95 -10.42 24.79 26.72
CA LEU A 95 -10.89 23.68 25.90
C LEU A 95 -10.02 23.58 24.66
N ARG A 96 -9.52 22.38 24.37
CA ARG A 96 -8.74 22.09 23.15
C ARG A 96 -9.28 20.84 22.48
N GLY A 97 -9.41 20.90 21.17
CA GLY A 97 -9.68 19.76 20.31
C GLY A 97 -8.58 19.62 19.26
N ASP A 98 -8.02 18.43 19.15
CA ASP A 98 -7.06 18.05 18.10
C ASP A 98 -7.70 16.96 17.24
N ALA A 99 -7.66 17.13 15.92
CA ALA A 99 -8.19 16.19 14.94
C ALA A 99 -7.10 15.83 13.92
N ILE A 100 -6.77 14.55 13.83
CA ILE A 100 -5.87 14.00 12.82
C ILE A 100 -6.71 13.35 11.73
N ASN A 101 -6.35 13.63 10.47
CA ASN A 101 -7.11 13.26 9.28
C ASN A 101 -8.60 13.61 9.35
N ILE A 102 -8.91 14.90 9.51
CA ILE A 102 -10.30 15.37 9.66
C ILE A 102 -11.18 15.01 8.46
N LEU A 103 -10.58 14.96 7.26
CA LEU A 103 -11.25 14.55 6.01
C LEU A 103 -11.56 13.05 5.94
N ASN A 104 -11.06 12.26 6.89
CA ASN A 104 -11.17 10.80 6.93
C ASN A 104 -10.76 10.15 5.59
N LYS A 105 -9.75 10.71 4.92
CA LYS A 105 -9.27 10.20 3.63
C LYS A 105 -8.28 9.06 3.87
N PRO A 106 -8.47 7.86 3.30
CA PRO A 106 -7.51 6.77 3.44
C PRO A 106 -6.20 7.12 2.74
N GLN A 107 -5.09 6.88 3.44
CA GLN A 107 -3.75 6.97 2.88
C GLN A 107 -3.30 5.56 2.50
N TRP A 108 -3.38 5.25 1.21
CA TRP A 108 -2.99 3.95 0.67
C TRP A 108 -1.48 3.72 0.79
N ASP A 109 -1.09 2.50 1.12
CA ASP A 109 0.33 2.11 1.19
C ASP A 109 0.90 1.82 -0.22
N ILE A 110 2.12 1.31 -0.27
CA ILE A 110 2.77 0.90 -1.52
C ILE A 110 2.19 -0.42 -2.07
N PRO A 111 2.21 -0.61 -3.40
CA PRO A 111 1.75 -1.87 -4.00
C PRO A 111 2.67 -3.03 -3.65
N ASN A 112 2.11 -4.24 -3.62
CA ASN A 112 2.89 -5.46 -3.51
C ASN A 112 3.75 -5.64 -4.78
N THR A 113 5.07 -5.64 -4.61
CA THR A 113 6.06 -5.79 -5.69
C THR A 113 6.65 -7.20 -5.78
N ASN A 114 6.15 -8.15 -4.99
CA ASN A 114 6.61 -9.54 -5.03
C ASN A 114 5.97 -10.28 -6.23
N ILE A 115 6.78 -10.62 -7.22
CA ILE A 115 6.37 -11.30 -8.45
C ILE A 115 5.76 -12.68 -8.17
N ASN A 116 6.20 -13.36 -7.10
CA ASN A 116 5.66 -14.66 -6.71
C ASN A 116 4.32 -14.56 -5.97
N SER A 117 3.81 -13.34 -5.74
CA SER A 117 2.53 -13.13 -5.08
C SER A 117 1.39 -13.01 -6.10
N ALA A 118 0.30 -13.76 -5.87
CA ALA A 118 -0.96 -13.58 -6.60
C ALA A 118 -1.56 -12.18 -6.46
N MET A 119 -1.04 -11.36 -5.54
CA MET A 119 -1.45 -9.98 -5.29
C MET A 119 -0.48 -8.95 -5.85
N PHE A 120 0.44 -9.32 -6.75
CA PHE A 120 1.35 -8.37 -7.39
C PHE A 120 0.59 -7.16 -7.96
N GLY A 121 1.10 -5.97 -7.68
CA GLY A 121 0.48 -4.72 -8.11
C GLY A 121 -0.75 -4.29 -7.31
N ARG A 122 -1.17 -5.04 -6.29
CA ARG A 122 -2.29 -4.66 -5.41
C ARG A 122 -1.79 -3.95 -4.16
N ILE A 123 -2.51 -2.92 -3.76
CA ILE A 123 -2.42 -2.26 -2.47
C ILE A 123 -3.63 -2.73 -1.66
N THR A 124 -3.36 -3.43 -0.56
CA THR A 124 -4.38 -4.02 0.32
C THR A 124 -4.48 -3.32 1.67
N THR A 125 -3.55 -2.40 1.95
CA THR A 125 -3.46 -1.70 3.22
C THR A 125 -3.66 -0.20 3.01
N ALA A 126 -4.35 0.41 3.96
CA ALA A 126 -4.51 1.85 4.08
C ALA A 126 -4.28 2.27 5.53
N LYS A 127 -3.77 3.49 5.71
CA LYS A 127 -3.51 4.12 7.01
C LYS A 127 -4.27 5.44 7.11
N GLY A 128 -4.16 6.07 8.27
CA GLY A 128 -4.74 7.38 8.53
C GLY A 128 -6.20 7.30 8.96
N SER A 129 -6.54 6.51 9.98
CA SER A 129 -7.87 6.63 10.59
C SER A 129 -8.06 8.04 11.16
N ARG A 130 -9.28 8.58 11.07
CA ARG A 130 -9.59 9.84 11.73
C ARG A 130 -9.55 9.67 13.24
N THR A 131 -8.77 10.51 13.91
CA THR A 131 -8.65 10.52 15.38
C THR A 131 -8.99 11.90 15.89
N ILE A 132 -9.86 11.98 16.89
CA ILE A 132 -10.24 13.23 17.55
C ILE A 132 -9.92 13.09 19.03
N LEU A 133 -9.14 14.04 19.56
CA LEU A 133 -8.79 14.15 20.96
C LEU A 133 -9.38 15.43 21.52
N LEU A 134 -10.07 15.32 22.66
CA LEU A 134 -10.59 16.47 23.40
C LEU A 134 -9.84 16.58 24.71
N ASN A 135 -9.37 17.78 25.03
CA ASN A 135 -8.70 18.12 26.28
C ASN A 135 -9.40 19.31 26.94
N ALA A 136 -9.62 19.20 28.24
CA ALA A 136 -10.14 20.27 29.08
C ALA A 136 -9.19 20.48 30.26
N ARG A 137 -8.90 21.75 30.57
CA ARG A 137 -8.11 22.15 31.74
C ARG A 137 -8.78 23.32 32.46
N ILE A 138 -8.72 23.28 33.78
CA ILE A 138 -9.12 24.38 34.67
C ILE A 138 -7.85 24.91 35.34
N ASP A 139 -7.66 26.23 35.27
CA ASP A 139 -6.61 26.96 35.99
C ASP A 139 -7.30 27.83 37.07
N PHE A 140 -6.78 27.83 38.31
CA PHE A 140 -7.32 28.51 39.48
C PHE A 140 -6.24 29.28 40.27
#